data_AF-A0A8C0EY01-F1
#
_entry.id   AF-A0A8C0EY01-F1
#
_cell.length_a   1.000
_cell.length_b   1.000
_cell.length_c   1.000
_cell.angle_alpha   90.00
_cell.angle_beta   90.00
_cell.angle_gamma   90.00
#
_symmetry.space_group_name_H-M   'P 1'
#
loop_
_entity.id
_entity.type
_entity.pdbx_description
1 polymer ?
#
loop_
_entity_poly.entity_id
_entity_poly.type
_entity_poly.pdbx_seq_one_letter_code
_entity_poly.pdbx_strand_id
1 'polypeptide(L)'
;MPLTPLPEGCHAPGSAGFGSLRLVGGGSRCDGRVEIFQDGGIWGTVCDDGWDLPDAAIVCHQLGCGGAVEAAGSARFGEGSGQIWLDGVNCSGAEAALWDCPAGLWGQHDCGHKEDAGVICSACSPFGVFSSQSSWT
;
A
#
# COMPACT_ATOMS: atom_id res chain seq x y z
N MET A 1 -24.48 -19.27 20.15
CA MET A 1 -23.56 -19.37 19.00
C MET A 1 -22.27 -18.68 19.41
N PRO A 2 -21.22 -19.41 19.82
CA PRO A 2 -19.96 -18.77 20.16
C PRO A 2 -19.31 -18.25 18.88
N LEU A 3 -18.93 -16.97 18.89
CA LEU A 3 -18.15 -16.35 17.83
C LEU A 3 -16.79 -17.05 17.79
N THR A 4 -16.52 -17.83 16.75
CA THR A 4 -15.18 -18.36 16.50
C THR A 4 -14.23 -17.18 16.26
N PRO A 5 -13.10 -17.07 16.96
CA PRO A 5 -12.07 -16.08 16.66
C PRO A 5 -11.62 -16.26 15.20
N LEU A 6 -11.59 -15.17 14.43
CA LEU A 6 -10.98 -15.19 13.10
C LEU A 6 -9.49 -15.55 13.23
N PRO A 7 -8.90 -16.26 12.25
CA PRO A 7 -7.48 -16.58 12.28
C PRO A 7 -6.65 -15.29 12.39
N GLU A 8 -5.68 -15.30 13.31
CA GLU A 8 -4.74 -14.19 13.51
C GLU A 8 -3.93 -13.97 12.22
N GLY A 9 -4.37 -12.99 11.42
CA GLY A 9 -3.82 -12.75 10.08
C GLY A 9 -4.65 -11.79 9.21
N CYS A 10 -5.93 -11.60 9.53
CA CYS A 10 -6.77 -10.55 8.93
C CYS A 10 -7.35 -9.65 10.03
N HIS A 11 -6.51 -8.78 10.63
CA HIS A 11 -7.05 -7.69 11.43
C HIS A 11 -7.72 -6.67 10.50
N ALA A 12 -8.94 -6.25 10.84
CA ALA A 12 -9.56 -5.09 10.23
C ALA A 12 -8.61 -3.88 10.35
N PRO A 13 -8.58 -2.96 9.38
CA PRO A 13 -7.71 -1.79 9.46
C PRO A 13 -7.91 -1.10 10.81
N GLY A 14 -6.84 -1.04 11.60
CA GLY A 14 -6.80 -0.30 12.84
C GLY A 14 -6.96 1.17 12.52
N SER A 15 -8.15 1.71 12.74
CA SER A 15 -8.44 3.11 12.50
C SER A 15 -7.71 3.94 13.56
N ALA A 16 -6.57 4.53 13.19
CA ALA A 16 -5.90 5.54 14.01
C ALA A 16 -5.14 6.54 13.12
N GLY A 17 -5.70 7.75 12.96
CA GLY A 17 -4.97 8.94 12.47
C GLY A 17 -5.48 9.54 11.15
N PHE A 18 -5.38 10.88 11.03
CA PHE A 18 -5.88 11.70 9.93
C PHE A 18 -5.20 11.36 8.60
N GLY A 19 -6.00 10.92 7.63
CA GLY A 19 -5.57 10.51 6.30
C GLY A 19 -6.40 9.32 5.81
N SER A 20 -6.63 9.21 4.51
CA SER A 20 -7.21 7.99 3.91
C SER A 20 -6.31 7.48 2.81
N LEU A 21 -6.13 6.17 2.73
CA LEU A 21 -5.32 5.53 1.70
C LEU A 21 -6.22 4.66 0.81
N ARG A 22 -5.98 4.69 -0.51
CA ARG A 22 -6.65 3.79 -1.46
C ARG A 22 -5.68 3.28 -2.52
N LEU A 23 -6.06 2.17 -3.16
CA LEU A 23 -5.40 1.63 -4.34
C LEU A 23 -6.28 1.85 -5.58
N VAL A 24 -5.68 2.33 -6.67
CA VAL A 24 -6.38 2.66 -7.92
C VAL A 24 -5.71 1.98 -9.12
N GLY A 25 -6.50 1.57 -10.12
CA GLY A 25 -5.98 1.02 -11.38
C GLY A 25 -5.59 -0.47 -11.31
N GLY A 26 -5.72 -1.11 -10.15
CA GLY A 26 -5.54 -2.55 -9.99
C GLY A 26 -6.78 -3.38 -10.36
N GLY A 27 -6.59 -4.69 -10.38
CA GLY A 27 -7.64 -5.69 -10.64
C GLY A 27 -8.45 -6.07 -9.40
N SER A 28 -8.00 -5.70 -8.20
CA SER A 28 -8.68 -5.97 -6.93
C SER A 28 -8.55 -4.80 -5.95
N ARG A 29 -9.13 -4.95 -4.76
CA ARG A 29 -8.97 -3.98 -3.65
C ARG A 29 -7.57 -3.98 -3.02
N CYS A 30 -6.72 -4.94 -3.38
CA CYS A 30 -5.42 -5.20 -2.74
C CYS A 30 -4.24 -5.09 -3.74
N ASP A 31 -4.46 -4.45 -4.88
CA ASP A 31 -3.42 -4.07 -5.83
C ASP A 31 -3.79 -2.74 -6.50
N GLY A 32 -2.79 -1.94 -6.88
CA GLY A 32 -3.00 -0.66 -7.54
C GLY A 32 -1.96 0.40 -7.17
N ARG A 33 -2.07 1.56 -7.82
CA ARG A 33 -1.35 2.80 -7.48
C ARG A 33 -1.77 3.29 -6.10
N VAL A 34 -0.82 3.72 -5.29
CA VAL A 34 -1.05 4.24 -3.94
C VAL A 34 -1.50 5.71 -4.02
N GLU A 35 -2.63 6.01 -3.42
CA GLU A 35 -3.12 7.39 -3.29
C GLU A 35 -3.48 7.71 -1.82
N ILE A 36 -3.11 8.91 -1.38
CA ILE A 36 -3.32 9.43 -0.02
C ILE A 36 -4.25 10.65 -0.09
N PHE A 37 -5.23 10.68 0.80
CA PHE A 37 -6.11 11.81 1.04
C PHE A 37 -5.61 12.61 2.23
N GLN A 38 -5.35 13.90 2.02
CA GLN A 38 -4.90 14.82 3.05
C GLN A 38 -6.03 15.76 3.51
N ASP A 39 -5.88 16.36 4.70
CA ASP A 39 -6.88 17.21 5.38
C ASP A 39 -7.36 18.43 4.56
N GLY A 40 -6.69 18.76 3.46
CA GLY A 40 -7.13 19.75 2.46
C GLY A 40 -8.22 19.26 1.48
N GLY A 41 -8.68 18.02 1.61
CA GLY A 41 -9.77 17.49 0.78
C GLY A 41 -9.33 16.95 -0.58
N ILE A 42 -8.03 16.73 -0.78
CA ILE A 42 -7.45 16.36 -2.07
C ILE A 42 -6.66 15.06 -1.99
N TRP A 43 -6.87 14.21 -3.00
CA TRP A 43 -6.08 13.01 -3.23
C TRP A 43 -4.78 13.36 -3.95
N GLY A 44 -3.73 12.61 -3.65
CA GLY A 44 -2.46 12.67 -4.36
C GLY A 44 -1.73 11.33 -4.31
N THR A 45 -0.71 11.19 -5.13
CA THR A 45 0.05 9.93 -5.32
C THR A 45 1.31 9.89 -4.46
N VAL A 46 2.08 8.81 -4.58
CA VAL A 46 3.38 8.61 -3.92
C VAL A 46 4.41 8.35 -5.02
N CYS A 47 5.59 8.95 -4.94
CA CYS A 47 6.68 8.69 -5.87
C CYS A 47 7.36 7.34 -5.60
N ASP A 48 7.91 6.70 -6.64
CA ASP A 48 8.59 5.41 -6.57
C ASP A 48 10.10 5.51 -6.23
N ASP A 49 10.62 6.72 -6.05
CA ASP A 49 12.00 6.94 -5.59
C ASP A 49 12.19 6.37 -4.17
N GLY A 50 13.05 5.35 -4.08
CA GLY A 50 13.28 4.60 -2.84
C GLY A 50 12.20 3.57 -2.50
N TRP A 51 11.13 3.48 -3.29
CA TRP A 51 9.97 2.63 -3.02
C TRP A 51 10.31 1.13 -3.03
N ASP A 52 10.13 0.48 -1.88
CA ASP A 52 10.52 -0.91 -1.69
C ASP A 52 9.47 -1.78 -0.97
N LEU A 53 9.82 -3.05 -0.74
CA LEU A 53 8.92 -4.03 -0.12
C LEU A 53 8.49 -3.65 1.31
N PRO A 54 9.39 -3.18 2.20
CA PRO A 54 9.00 -2.55 3.47
C PRO A 54 7.92 -1.47 3.33
N ASP A 55 8.06 -0.54 2.39
CA ASP A 55 7.05 0.51 2.19
C ASP A 55 5.71 -0.06 1.74
N ALA A 56 5.74 -0.95 0.75
CA ALA A 56 4.57 -1.65 0.26
C ALA A 56 3.89 -2.48 1.36
N ALA A 57 4.66 -3.07 2.28
CA ALA A 57 4.14 -3.86 3.38
C ALA A 57 3.33 -3.01 4.36
N ILE A 58 3.77 -1.78 4.65
CA ILE A 58 2.99 -0.84 5.45
C ILE A 58 1.65 -0.53 4.78
N VAL A 59 1.63 -0.27 3.47
CA VAL A 59 0.38 -0.05 2.72
C VAL A 59 -0.55 -1.25 2.79
N CYS A 60 -0.04 -2.45 2.52
CA CYS A 60 -0.82 -3.68 2.55
C CYS A 60 -1.39 -3.97 3.95
N HIS A 61 -0.61 -3.74 4.99
CA HIS A 61 -1.04 -3.89 6.38
C HIS A 61 -2.11 -2.84 6.74
N GLN A 62 -1.87 -1.57 6.40
CA GLN A 62 -2.78 -0.46 6.67
C GLN A 62 -4.17 -0.67 6.01
N LEU A 63 -4.22 -1.32 4.84
CA LEU A 63 -5.46 -1.67 4.13
C LEU A 63 -6.09 -3.00 4.57
N GLY A 64 -5.45 -3.74 5.47
CA GLY A 64 -5.88 -5.08 5.86
C GLY A 64 -5.83 -6.10 4.72
N CYS A 65 -4.88 -5.93 3.80
CA CYS A 65 -4.70 -6.76 2.60
C CYS A 65 -3.67 -7.88 2.75
N GLY A 66 -3.13 -8.08 3.95
CA GLY A 66 -2.06 -9.05 4.22
C GLY A 66 -0.68 -8.44 4.04
N GLY A 67 0.28 -9.22 3.55
CA GLY A 67 1.64 -8.75 3.28
C GLY A 67 1.82 -8.20 1.87
N ALA A 68 2.91 -7.48 1.64
CA ALA A 68 3.31 -7.08 0.28
C ALA A 68 3.89 -8.26 -0.50
N VAL A 69 3.44 -8.41 -1.74
CA VAL A 69 4.01 -9.30 -2.76
C VAL A 69 4.94 -8.51 -3.67
N GLU A 70 4.58 -7.26 -3.97
CA GLU A 70 5.37 -6.40 -4.86
C GLU A 70 5.24 -4.92 -4.47
N ALA A 71 6.36 -4.21 -4.52
CA ALA A 71 6.44 -2.75 -4.59
C ALA A 71 6.59 -2.35 -6.06
N ALA A 72 5.51 -1.85 -6.65
CA ALA A 72 5.47 -1.50 -8.07
C ALA A 72 5.85 -0.03 -8.27
N GLY A 73 6.75 0.25 -9.20
CA GLY A 73 7.08 1.60 -9.63
C GLY A 73 6.60 1.91 -11.05
N SER A 74 7.12 3.00 -11.59
CA SER A 74 7.01 3.42 -13.00
C SER A 74 5.56 3.46 -13.50
N ALA A 75 4.64 3.91 -12.64
CA ALA A 75 3.21 4.01 -12.94
C ALA A 75 2.61 2.72 -13.52
N ARG A 76 3.02 1.54 -13.00
CA ARG A 76 2.57 0.23 -13.49
C ARG A 76 1.03 0.08 -13.54
N PHE A 77 0.33 0.75 -12.62
CA PHE A 77 -1.14 0.77 -12.54
C PHE A 77 -1.77 2.01 -13.22
N GLY A 78 -1.01 2.64 -14.10
CA GLY A 78 -1.33 3.90 -14.75
C GLY A 78 -0.86 5.11 -13.93
N GLU A 79 -0.67 6.22 -14.64
CA GLU A 79 -0.37 7.52 -14.06
C GLU A 79 -1.59 8.03 -13.26
N GLY A 80 -1.32 8.64 -12.11
CA GLY A 80 -2.28 9.43 -11.37
C GLY A 80 -2.36 10.86 -11.91
N SER A 81 -2.84 11.76 -11.08
CA SER A 81 -2.99 13.16 -11.44
C SER A 81 -2.96 14.05 -10.20
N GLY A 82 -2.50 15.29 -10.36
CA GLY A 82 -2.54 16.30 -9.32
C GLY A 82 -1.27 16.28 -8.48
N GLN A 83 -1.43 16.27 -7.16
CA GLN A 83 -0.32 16.36 -6.23
C GLN A 83 0.35 14.98 -6.05
N ILE A 84 1.68 14.97 -5.94
CA ILE A 84 2.42 13.83 -5.38
C ILE A 84 2.75 14.21 -3.93
N TRP A 85 2.30 13.40 -2.98
CA TRP A 85 2.35 13.74 -1.56
C TRP A 85 3.64 13.35 -0.88
N LEU A 86 4.14 12.15 -1.20
CA LEU A 86 5.31 11.57 -0.59
C LEU A 86 6.33 11.21 -1.66
N ASP A 87 7.60 11.35 -1.27
CA ASP A 87 8.79 11.07 -2.06
C ASP A 87 9.89 10.60 -1.11
N GLY A 88 10.74 9.68 -1.56
CA GLY A 88 11.80 9.07 -0.75
C GLY A 88 11.28 8.36 0.50
N VAL A 89 10.14 7.65 0.38
CA VAL A 89 9.59 6.87 1.50
C VAL A 89 10.60 5.78 1.88
N ASN A 90 10.83 5.60 3.18
CA ASN A 90 11.83 4.66 3.69
C ASN A 90 11.36 4.06 5.02
N CYS A 91 10.31 3.24 4.96
CA CYS A 91 9.73 2.55 6.11
C CYS A 91 10.70 1.51 6.68
N SER A 92 10.73 1.40 8.00
CA SER A 92 11.42 0.32 8.71
C SER A 92 10.62 -0.98 8.76
N GLY A 93 9.31 -0.90 8.50
CA GLY A 93 8.35 -2.00 8.62
C GLY A 93 7.67 -2.08 9.98
N ALA A 94 7.97 -1.14 10.88
CA ALA A 94 7.36 -1.05 12.22
C ALA A 94 6.28 0.03 12.33
N GLU A 95 6.13 0.84 11.29
CA GLU A 95 5.18 1.95 11.21
C GLU A 95 3.73 1.43 11.18
N ALA A 96 2.80 2.23 11.73
CA ALA A 96 1.39 1.87 11.73
C ALA A 96 0.71 2.24 10.40
N ALA A 97 1.15 3.33 9.78
CA ALA A 97 0.65 3.84 8.52
C ALA A 97 1.78 4.43 7.66
N LEU A 98 1.52 4.55 6.36
CA LEU A 98 2.52 5.02 5.38
C LEU A 98 3.05 6.42 5.71
N TRP A 99 2.20 7.29 6.25
CA TRP A 99 2.57 8.65 6.65
C TRP A 99 3.40 8.74 7.93
N ASP A 100 3.60 7.63 8.65
CA ASP A 100 4.50 7.56 9.80
C ASP A 100 5.93 7.20 9.38
N CYS A 101 6.14 6.79 8.12
CA CYS A 101 7.45 6.45 7.61
C CYS A 101 8.30 7.71 7.40
N PRO A 102 9.63 7.61 7.62
CA PRO A 102 10.56 8.61 7.14
C PRO A 102 10.36 8.85 5.64
N ALA A 103 10.18 10.11 5.24
CA ALA A 103 10.00 10.54 3.85
C ALA A 103 10.45 12.00 3.70
N GLY A 104 10.46 12.50 2.47
CA GLY A 104 10.59 13.92 2.16
C GLY A 104 9.47 14.77 2.78
N LEU A 105 9.58 16.09 2.64
CA LEU A 105 8.53 17.00 3.09
C LEU A 105 7.27 16.79 2.23
N TRP A 106 6.10 16.74 2.87
CA TRP A 106 4.83 16.57 2.19
C TRP A 106 4.65 17.55 1.02
N GLY A 107 4.32 16.99 -0.15
CA GLY A 107 4.09 17.75 -1.37
C GLY A 107 5.35 18.31 -2.04
N GLN A 108 6.55 18.03 -1.51
CA GLN A 108 7.82 18.37 -2.13
C GLN A 108 8.45 17.12 -2.72
N HIS A 109 8.62 17.13 -4.03
CA HIS A 109 9.17 16.04 -4.83
C HIS A 109 9.74 16.62 -6.13
N ASP A 110 10.62 15.89 -6.82
CA ASP A 110 11.04 16.16 -8.20
C ASP A 110 10.48 15.16 -9.22
N CYS A 111 9.65 14.22 -8.76
CA CYS A 111 8.99 13.22 -9.59
C CYS A 111 7.84 13.76 -10.45
N GLY A 112 7.55 13.06 -11.54
CA GLY A 112 6.30 13.16 -12.30
C GLY A 112 5.41 11.92 -12.16
N HIS A 113 4.18 11.94 -12.66
CA HIS A 113 3.25 10.81 -12.49
C HIS A 113 3.66 9.51 -13.19
N LYS A 114 4.71 9.54 -14.03
CA LYS A 114 5.36 8.32 -14.55
C LYS A 114 6.08 7.52 -13.49
N GLU A 115 6.35 8.15 -12.34
CA GLU A 115 7.04 7.62 -11.17
C GLU A 115 6.03 7.32 -10.05
N ASP A 116 4.73 7.25 -10.34
CA ASP A 116 3.75 6.92 -9.31
C ASP A 116 3.92 5.46 -8.85
N ALA A 117 4.07 5.31 -7.53
CA ALA A 117 4.21 4.05 -6.83
C ALA A 117 2.87 3.29 -6.70
N GLY A 118 2.98 1.97 -6.67
CA GLY A 118 1.89 1.04 -6.49
C GLY A 118 2.30 -0.17 -5.66
N VAL A 119 1.32 -1.01 -5.33
CA VAL A 119 1.54 -2.25 -4.57
C VAL A 119 0.76 -3.41 -5.17
N ILE A 120 1.27 -4.61 -4.94
CA ILE A 120 0.48 -5.84 -5.01
C ILE A 120 0.58 -6.49 -3.62
N CYS A 121 -0.55 -6.69 -2.97
CA CYS A 121 -0.60 -7.39 -1.69
C CYS A 121 -1.00 -8.85 -1.89
N SER A 122 -0.78 -9.68 -0.86
CA SER A 122 -1.15 -11.10 -0.90
C SER A 122 -2.66 -11.34 -0.94
N ALA A 123 -3.47 -10.28 -0.73
CA ALA A 123 -4.93 -10.27 -0.63
C ALA A 123 -5.41 -11.28 0.42
N CYS A 124 -5.74 -10.79 1.63
CA CYS A 124 -6.11 -11.64 2.78
C CYS A 124 -7.13 -12.71 2.37
N SER A 125 -6.66 -13.91 2.07
CA SER A 125 -7.51 -15.04 1.82
C SER A 125 -7.87 -15.61 3.19
N PRO A 126 -9.16 -15.65 3.57
CA PRO A 126 -9.57 -16.26 4.84
C PRO A 126 -9.21 -17.75 4.91
N PHE A 127 -8.81 -18.33 3.78
CA PHE A 127 -8.15 -19.61 3.66
C PHE A 127 -6.72 -19.33 3.19
N GLY A 128 -5.73 -19.46 4.07
CA GLY A 128 -4.32 -19.38 3.67
C GLY A 128 -3.99 -20.51 2.71
N VAL A 129 -4.18 -20.28 1.41
CA VAL A 129 -3.62 -21.11 0.35
C VAL A 129 -2.29 -20.49 -0.02
N PHE A 130 -1.23 -21.02 0.57
CA PHE A 130 0.12 -20.85 0.07
C PHE A 130 0.12 -21.30 -1.39
N SER A 131 0.31 -20.36 -2.32
CA SER A 131 0.66 -20.68 -3.70
C SER A 131 2.09 -21.21 -3.75
N SER A 132 2.28 -22.46 -3.33
CA SER A 132 3.34 -23.35 -3.77
C SER A 132 2.77 -24.78 -3.62
N GLN A 133 2.61 -25.58 -4.66
CA GLN A 133 3.57 -25.91 -5.70
C GLN A 133 2.82 -26.38 -6.95
N SER A 134 3.29 -25.90 -8.09
CA SER A 134 3.22 -26.65 -9.34
C SER A 134 3.96 -27.99 -9.18
N SER A 135 3.30 -29.05 -9.66
CA SER A 135 3.87 -30.28 -10.25
C SER A 135 4.78 -31.17 -9.39
N TRP A 136 4.28 -32.37 -9.05
CA TRP A 136 4.94 -33.65 -9.36
C TRP A 136 3.89 -34.73 -9.65
N THR A 137 4.14 -35.50 -10.71
CA THR A 137 3.51 -36.79 -11.05
C THR A 137 3.81 -37.86 -10.02
#